data_AF-A0A016UND7-F1
#
_entry.id   AF-A0A016UND7-F1
#
_cell.length_a   1.000
_cell.length_b   1.000
_cell.length_c   1.000
_cell.angle_alpha   90.00
_cell.angle_beta   90.00
_cell.angle_gamma   90.00
#
_symmetry.space_group_name_H-M   'P 1'
#
loop_
_entity.id
_entity.type
_entity.pdbx_description
1 polymer ?
#
loop_
_entity_poly.entity_id
_entity_poly.type
_entity_poly.pdbx_seq_one_letter_code
_entity_poly.pdbx_strand_id
1 'polypeptide(L)'
;MLSAWFRMKYPHLVAGAWASSAPLLNFKGGGVDPGAFYAIMTKAFISAGCNRFIVSNSWNAILNLSSTASGRDFLNKEFRIDPKSQINKMDDGRLLNEYFKEALEDMAMANYPYPARHLNSLPEWPVKVQSTEHRGGERG
;
A
#
# COMPACT_ATOMS: atom_id res chain seq x y z
N MET A 1 -5.58 -19.50 0.45
CA MET A 1 -4.80 -20.49 1.22
C MET A 1 -5.68 -21.61 1.78
N LEU A 2 -6.75 -21.28 2.50
CA LEU A 2 -7.66 -22.27 3.10
C LEU A 2 -8.17 -23.34 2.11
N SER A 3 -8.62 -22.96 0.91
CA SER A 3 -9.07 -23.93 -0.11
C SER A 3 -7.99 -24.97 -0.46
N ALA A 4 -6.74 -24.52 -0.67
CA ALA A 4 -5.61 -25.41 -0.94
C ALA A 4 -5.33 -26.34 0.26
N TRP A 5 -5.23 -25.79 1.47
CA TRP A 5 -4.97 -26.59 2.67
C TRP A 5 -6.08 -27.58 2.98
N PHE A 6 -7.34 -27.21 2.74
CA PHE A 6 -8.47 -28.10 2.92
C PHE A 6 -8.40 -29.31 1.99
N ARG A 7 -8.09 -29.10 0.71
CA ARG A 7 -7.84 -30.20 -0.24
C ARG A 7 -6.64 -31.06 0.16
N MET A 8 -5.55 -30.47 0.65
CA MET A 8 -4.37 -31.21 1.10
C MET A 8 -4.63 -32.08 2.34
N LYS A 9 -5.41 -31.56 3.31
CA LYS A 9 -5.68 -32.24 4.59
C LYS A 9 -6.87 -33.19 4.53
N TYR A 10 -7.87 -32.87 3.71
CA TYR A 10 -9.11 -33.64 3.58
C TYR A 10 -9.39 -34.05 2.13
N PRO A 11 -8.46 -34.76 1.47
CA PRO A 11 -8.64 -35.12 0.07
C PRO A 11 -9.79 -36.11 -0.18
N HIS A 12 -10.31 -36.75 0.88
CA HIS A 12 -11.47 -37.63 0.82
C HIS A 12 -12.81 -36.88 0.88
N LEU A 13 -12.81 -35.60 1.27
CA LEU A 13 -14.03 -34.78 1.37
C LEU A 13 -14.27 -33.90 0.15
N VAL A 14 -13.21 -33.52 -0.57
CA VAL A 14 -13.29 -32.62 -1.74
C VAL A 14 -12.49 -33.16 -2.92
N ALA A 15 -13.08 -33.10 -4.11
CA ALA A 15 -12.43 -33.55 -5.34
C ALA A 15 -11.27 -32.62 -5.79
N GLY A 16 -11.34 -31.33 -5.47
CA GLY A 16 -10.36 -30.33 -5.90
C GLY A 16 -10.49 -29.01 -5.14
N ALA A 17 -9.59 -28.07 -5.45
CA ALA A 17 -9.55 -26.73 -4.86
C ALA A 17 -9.07 -25.68 -5.87
N TRP A 18 -9.75 -24.53 -5.92
CA TRP A 18 -9.28 -23.34 -6.63
C TRP A 18 -8.79 -22.32 -5.61
N ALA A 19 -7.48 -22.10 -5.56
CA ALA A 19 -6.85 -21.19 -4.60
C ALA A 19 -6.33 -19.93 -5.31
N SER A 20 -7.24 -19.01 -5.65
CA SER A 20 -6.90 -17.74 -6.30
C SER A 20 -6.11 -16.82 -5.37
N SER A 21 -5.05 -16.19 -5.89
CA SER A 21 -4.18 -15.24 -5.16
C SER A 21 -3.73 -15.74 -3.78
N ALA A 22 -3.41 -17.03 -3.66
CA ALA A 22 -3.04 -17.65 -2.39
C ALA A 22 -1.50 -17.69 -2.19
N PRO A 23 -0.92 -16.85 -1.31
CA PRO A 23 0.53 -16.77 -1.12
C PRO A 23 1.06 -17.90 -0.22
N LEU A 24 0.92 -19.16 -0.66
CA LEU A 24 1.26 -20.36 0.13
C LEU A 24 2.74 -20.43 0.56
N LEU A 25 3.65 -19.79 -0.18
CA LEU A 25 5.09 -19.76 0.11
C LEU A 25 5.53 -18.56 0.95
N ASN A 26 4.63 -17.60 1.25
CA ASN A 26 4.99 -16.36 1.94
C ASN A 26 5.03 -16.53 3.46
N PHE A 27 5.72 -17.57 3.92
CA PHE A 27 5.91 -17.91 5.34
C PHE A 27 7.37 -18.20 5.61
N LYS A 28 7.76 -18.18 6.89
CA LYS A 28 9.12 -18.55 7.32
C LYS A 28 9.50 -19.93 6.76
N GLY A 29 10.61 -19.99 6.04
CA GLY A 29 11.10 -21.21 5.39
C GLY A 29 10.52 -21.50 4.00
N GLY A 30 9.64 -20.65 3.47
CA GLY A 30 9.08 -20.77 2.12
C GLY A 30 9.94 -20.24 0.98
N GLY A 31 11.13 -19.68 1.29
CA GLY A 31 12.11 -19.23 0.30
C GLY A 31 11.78 -17.93 -0.43
N VAL A 32 10.73 -17.23 -0.02
CA VAL A 32 10.36 -15.91 -0.58
C VAL A 32 11.12 -14.81 0.15
N ASP A 33 11.72 -13.90 -0.62
CA ASP A 33 12.37 -12.70 -0.07
C ASP A 33 11.34 -11.81 0.66
N PRO A 34 11.62 -11.34 1.91
CA PRO A 34 10.68 -10.50 2.66
C PRO A 34 10.29 -9.19 1.96
N GLY A 35 11.13 -8.68 1.06
CA GLY A 35 10.88 -7.49 0.25
C GLY A 35 10.16 -7.76 -1.07
N ALA A 36 9.93 -9.03 -1.45
CA ALA A 36 9.37 -9.39 -2.75
C ALA A 36 8.01 -8.73 -3.04
N PHE A 37 7.13 -8.67 -2.03
CA PHE A 37 5.83 -8.02 -2.15
C PHE A 37 5.98 -6.54 -2.53
N TYR A 38 6.80 -5.80 -1.79
CA TYR A 38 7.04 -4.37 -2.04
C TYR A 38 7.80 -4.11 -3.33
N ALA A 39 8.69 -5.02 -3.75
CA ALA A 39 9.38 -4.93 -5.03
C ALA A 39 8.40 -5.04 -6.22
N ILE A 40 7.45 -5.99 -6.15
CA ILE A 40 6.40 -6.14 -7.17
C ILE A 40 5.45 -4.94 -7.15
N MET A 41 5.03 -4.48 -5.98
CA MET A 41 4.19 -3.28 -5.83
C MET A 41 4.88 -2.05 -6.44
N THR A 42 6.14 -1.80 -6.07
CA THR A 42 6.93 -0.68 -6.61
C THR A 42 7.04 -0.75 -8.13
N LYS A 43 7.26 -1.94 -8.68
CA LYS A 43 7.29 -2.16 -10.13
C LYS A 43 5.96 -1.81 -10.79
N ALA A 44 4.82 -2.17 -10.19
CA ALA A 44 3.50 -1.83 -10.73
C ALA A 44 3.30 -0.30 -10.85
N PHE A 45 3.67 0.47 -9.82
CA PHE A 45 3.60 1.93 -9.86
C PHE A 45 4.57 2.54 -10.88
N ILE A 46 5.82 2.05 -10.95
CA ILE A 46 6.79 2.53 -11.96
C ILE A 46 6.28 2.26 -13.37
N SER A 47 5.73 1.06 -13.62
CA SER A 47 5.16 0.70 -14.92
C SER A 47 3.93 1.54 -15.29
N ALA A 48 3.21 2.07 -14.31
CA ALA A 48 2.12 3.02 -14.51
C ALA A 48 2.59 4.48 -14.68
N GLY A 49 3.90 4.73 -14.61
CA GLY A 49 4.51 6.04 -14.82
C GLY A 49 4.81 6.83 -13.55
N CYS A 50 4.68 6.24 -12.37
CA CYS A 50 5.06 6.87 -11.11
C CYS A 50 6.59 7.00 -11.00
N ASN A 51 7.07 8.12 -10.43
CA ASN A 51 8.47 8.27 -10.06
C ASN A 51 8.68 7.78 -8.62
N ARG A 52 9.37 6.65 -8.48
CA ARG A 52 9.69 6.06 -7.16
C ARG A 52 10.39 7.02 -6.19
N PHE A 53 11.14 7.99 -6.70
CA PHE A 53 11.89 8.92 -5.86
C PHE A 53 10.99 9.93 -5.18
N ILE A 54 9.85 10.30 -5.77
CA ILE A 54 8.86 11.18 -5.13
C ILE A 54 8.33 10.50 -3.86
N VAL A 55 7.91 9.25 -3.99
CA VAL A 55 7.39 8.45 -2.87
C VAL A 55 8.48 8.16 -1.84
N SER A 56 9.71 7.79 -2.26
CA SER A 56 10.78 7.54 -1.28
C SER A 56 11.20 8.79 -0.52
N ASN A 57 11.22 9.95 -1.19
CA ASN A 57 11.60 11.22 -0.57
C ASN A 57 10.51 11.74 0.35
N SER A 58 9.22 11.51 0.04
CA SER A 58 8.12 11.91 0.91
C SER A 58 8.19 11.20 2.28
N TRP A 59 8.62 9.94 2.33
CA TRP A 59 8.84 9.23 3.60
C TRP A 59 9.83 9.95 4.51
N ASN A 60 10.95 10.40 3.95
CA ASN A 60 11.96 11.15 4.70
C ASN A 60 11.46 12.55 5.07
N ALA A 61 10.71 13.21 4.18
CA ALA A 61 10.14 14.53 4.45
C ALA A 61 9.18 14.48 5.64
N ILE A 62 8.31 13.47 5.72
CA ILE A 62 7.38 13.27 6.84
C ILE A 62 8.14 13.09 8.16
N LEU A 63 9.18 12.25 8.18
CA LEU A 63 9.99 12.02 9.39
C LEU A 63 10.77 13.27 9.82
N ASN A 64 11.29 14.03 8.86
CA ASN A 64 11.99 15.28 9.13
C ASN A 64 11.03 16.32 9.73
N LEU A 65 9.82 16.46 9.15
CA LEU A 65 8.81 17.38 9.66
C LEU A 65 8.31 16.95 11.05
N SER A 66 8.06 15.66 11.28
CA SER A 66 7.55 15.18 12.57
C SER A 66 8.55 15.39 13.73
N SER A 67 9.84 15.55 13.44
CA SER A 67 10.88 15.82 14.44
C SER A 67 10.69 17.12 15.22
N THR A 68 9.96 18.10 14.67
CA THR A 68 9.73 19.42 15.29
C THR A 68 8.26 19.60 15.66
N ALA A 69 7.97 20.40 16.69
CA ALA A 69 6.59 20.69 17.08
C ALA A 69 5.81 21.39 15.95
N SER A 70 6.41 22.43 15.36
CA SER A 70 5.80 23.15 14.23
C SER A 70 5.60 22.27 12.99
N GLY A 71 6.52 21.35 12.71
CA GLY A 71 6.36 20.41 11.62
C GLY A 71 5.27 19.37 11.88
N ARG A 72 5.06 18.93 13.13
CA ARG A 72 3.90 18.11 13.50
C ARG A 72 2.58 18.87 13.32
N ASP A 73 2.51 20.12 13.76
CA ASP A 73 1.33 20.97 13.58
C ASP A 73 1.02 21.17 12.09
N PHE A 74 2.06 21.37 11.27
CA PHE A 74 1.93 21.43 9.82
C PHE A 74 1.36 20.14 9.24
N LEU A 75 1.92 18.97 9.57
CA LEU A 75 1.44 17.68 9.07
C LEU A 75 -0.02 17.40 9.48
N ASN A 76 -0.36 17.66 10.74
CA ASN A 76 -1.72 17.48 11.25
C ASN A 76 -2.73 18.36 10.49
N LYS A 77 -2.34 19.59 10.16
CA LYS A 77 -3.18 20.54 9.42
C LYS A 77 -3.29 20.17 7.94
N GLU A 78 -2.16 19.91 7.28
CA GLU A 78 -2.08 19.66 5.84
C GLU A 78 -2.87 18.39 5.46
N PHE A 79 -2.67 17.32 6.22
CA PHE A 79 -3.37 16.05 6.00
C PHE A 79 -4.71 15.95 6.70
N ARG A 80 -5.16 17.03 7.39
CA ARG A 80 -6.43 17.09 8.13
C ARG A 80 -6.63 15.87 9.03
N ILE A 81 -5.59 15.52 9.78
CA ILE A 81 -5.57 14.33 10.64
C ILE A 81 -6.61 14.51 11.75
N ASP A 82 -7.44 13.49 11.97
CA ASP A 82 -8.47 13.50 13.00
C ASP A 82 -7.84 13.81 14.39
N PRO A 83 -8.49 14.62 15.24
CA PRO A 83 -7.98 14.95 16.57
C PRO A 83 -7.55 13.74 17.41
N LYS A 84 -8.16 12.56 17.23
CA LYS A 84 -7.83 11.33 17.97
C LYS A 84 -6.54 10.65 17.49
N SER A 85 -6.03 11.04 16.34
CA SER A 85 -4.88 10.38 15.67
C SER A 85 -3.76 11.36 15.33
N GLN A 86 -3.77 12.56 15.92
CA GLN A 86 -2.74 13.57 15.65
C GLN A 86 -1.33 13.07 15.96
N ILE A 87 -0.39 13.52 15.14
CA ILE A 87 1.06 13.32 15.32
C ILE A 87 1.49 14.23 16.47
N ASN A 88 1.75 13.66 17.65
CA ASN A 88 2.06 14.41 18.87
C ASN A 88 3.52 14.26 19.27
N LYS A 89 4.17 13.16 18.88
CA LYS A 89 5.56 12.81 19.16
C LYS A 89 6.35 12.71 17.86
N MET A 90 7.68 12.80 17.98
CA MET A 90 8.58 12.66 16.84
C MET A 90 8.36 11.35 16.07
N ASP A 91 8.21 10.25 16.78
CA ASP A 91 8.05 8.91 16.19
C ASP A 91 6.69 8.69 15.53
N ASP A 92 5.68 9.50 15.85
CA ASP A 92 4.33 9.37 15.30
C ASP A 92 4.30 9.64 13.78
N GLY A 93 5.31 10.33 13.22
CA GLY A 93 5.45 10.50 11.78
C GLY A 93 5.54 9.17 11.02
N ARG A 94 6.03 8.10 11.67
CA ARG A 94 6.04 6.75 11.09
C ARG A 94 4.63 6.21 10.86
N LEU A 95 3.67 6.57 11.72
CA LEU A 95 2.28 6.14 11.58
C LEU A 95 1.65 6.72 10.31
N LEU A 96 1.97 7.96 9.98
CA LEU A 96 1.52 8.58 8.73
C LEU A 96 2.15 7.91 7.50
N ASN A 97 3.44 7.53 7.57
CA ASN A 97 4.08 6.75 6.50
C ASN A 97 3.42 5.38 6.32
N GLU A 98 3.13 4.66 7.41
CA GLU A 98 2.43 3.37 7.32
C GLU A 98 1.01 3.53 6.75
N TYR A 99 0.27 4.57 7.14
CA TYR A 99 -1.05 4.87 6.58
C TYR A 99 -1.02 5.07 5.06
N PHE A 100 -0.08 5.87 4.56
CA PHE A 100 0.07 6.06 3.11
C PHE A 100 0.55 4.80 2.39
N LYS A 101 1.42 4.03 3.02
CA LYS A 101 1.90 2.77 2.48
C LYS A 101 0.74 1.77 2.34
N GLU A 102 -0.11 1.62 3.35
CA GLU A 102 -1.34 0.81 3.26
C GLU A 102 -2.25 1.25 2.11
N ALA A 103 -2.42 2.56 1.90
CA ALA A 103 -3.19 3.07 0.76
C ALA A 103 -2.58 2.70 -0.61
N LEU A 104 -1.24 2.74 -0.74
CA LEU A 104 -0.54 2.29 -1.95
C LEU A 104 -0.69 0.78 -2.17
N GLU A 105 -0.65 -0.01 -1.09
CA GLU A 105 -0.86 -1.46 -1.12
C GLU A 105 -2.28 -1.81 -1.59
N ASP A 106 -3.30 -1.18 -1.01
CA ASP A 106 -4.70 -1.36 -1.39
C ASP A 106 -4.94 -1.03 -2.86
N MET A 107 -4.38 0.09 -3.35
CA MET A 107 -4.46 0.45 -4.76
C MET A 107 -3.78 -0.57 -5.67
N ALA A 108 -2.63 -1.11 -5.27
CA ALA A 108 -1.93 -2.12 -6.05
C ALA A 108 -2.71 -3.45 -6.11
N MET A 109 -3.30 -3.87 -4.99
CA MET A 109 -4.10 -5.10 -4.92
C MET A 109 -5.42 -4.98 -5.69
N ALA A 110 -6.04 -3.81 -5.67
CA ALA A 110 -7.31 -3.53 -6.34
C ALA A 110 -7.15 -2.79 -7.68
N ASN A 111 -6.02 -2.98 -8.38
CA ASN A 111 -5.72 -2.32 -9.65
C ASN A 111 -6.51 -2.91 -10.84
N TYR A 112 -7.84 -2.87 -10.76
CA TYR A 112 -8.75 -3.44 -11.75
C TYR A 112 -8.98 -2.51 -12.95
N PRO A 113 -9.32 -3.08 -14.13
CA PRO A 113 -9.61 -2.30 -15.34
C PRO A 113 -11.01 -1.65 -15.36
N TYR A 114 -11.72 -1.66 -14.23
CA TYR A 114 -13.06 -1.11 -14.07
C TYR A 114 -13.21 -0.57 -12.63
N PRO A 115 -14.17 0.34 -12.36
CA PRO A 115 -14.41 0.83 -11.01
C PRO A 115 -14.78 -0.29 -10.06
N ALA A 116 -14.13 -0.34 -8.91
CA ALA A 116 -14.31 -1.40 -7.93
C ALA A 116 -14.61 -0.83 -6.54
N ARG A 117 -15.42 -1.59 -5.77
CA ARG A 117 -15.77 -1.26 -4.38
C ARG A 117 -15.42 -2.40 -3.42
N HIS A 118 -14.34 -3.13 -3.71
CA HIS A 118 -13.98 -4.32 -2.93
C HIS A 118 -13.36 -3.95 -1.58
N LEU A 119 -12.29 -3.16 -1.59
CA LEU A 119 -11.61 -2.65 -0.38
C LEU A 119 -12.07 -1.22 -0.07
N ASN A 120 -12.00 -0.37 -1.10
CA ASN A 120 -12.45 1.00 -1.11
C ASN A 120 -13.14 1.30 -2.44
N SER A 121 -13.87 2.42 -2.54
CA SER A 121 -14.38 2.89 -3.82
C SER A 121 -13.23 3.46 -4.65
N LEU A 122 -12.73 2.69 -5.60
CA LEU A 122 -11.61 3.05 -6.47
C LEU A 122 -12.06 3.19 -7.93
N PRO A 123 -11.46 4.13 -8.69
CA PRO A 123 -11.70 4.23 -10.13
C PRO A 123 -11.10 3.02 -10.86
N GLU A 124 -11.35 2.93 -12.16
CA GLU A 124 -10.58 2.03 -13.03
C GLU A 124 -9.09 2.43 -13.05
N TRP A 125 -8.22 1.43 -13.08
CA TRP A 125 -6.76 1.60 -13.10
C TRP A 125 -6.24 2.59 -12.04
N PRO A 126 -6.56 2.39 -10.74
CA PRO A 126 -6.27 3.37 -9.70
C PRO A 126 -4.78 3.72 -9.60
N VAL A 127 -3.89 2.76 -9.83
CA VAL A 127 -2.43 2.98 -9.84
C VAL A 127 -2.01 3.96 -10.96
N LYS A 128 -2.65 3.89 -12.13
CA LYS A 128 -2.39 4.78 -13.26
C LYS A 128 -2.93 6.18 -13.00
N VAL A 129 -4.15 6.28 -12.50
CA VAL A 129 -4.77 7.58 -12.14
C VAL A 129 -3.86 8.35 -11.18
N GLN A 130 -3.46 7.70 -10.09
CA GLN A 130 -2.55 8.30 -9.09
C GLN A 130 -1.22 8.75 -9.69
N SER A 131 -0.62 7.90 -10.54
CA SER A 131 0.66 8.20 -11.21
C SER A 131 0.57 9.41 -12.15
N THR A 132 -0.63 9.68 -12.68
CA THR A 132 -0.88 10.79 -13.60
C THR A 132 -1.12 12.09 -12.83
N GLU A 133 -1.87 12.04 -11.72
CA GLU A 133 -2.07 13.19 -10.83
C GLU A 133 -0.75 13.72 -10.26
N HIS A 134 0.17 12.82 -9.88
CA HIS A 134 1.50 13.20 -9.41
C HIS A 134 2.37 13.88 -10.48
N ARG A 135 2.08 13.68 -11.77
CA ARG A 135 2.74 14.43 -12.87
C ARG A 135 2.07 15.78 -13.14
N GLY A 136 0.82 15.96 -12.72
CA GLY A 136 0.05 17.18 -12.94
C GLY A 136 0.41 18.33 -12.00
N GLY A 137 1.04 18.05 -10.86
CA GLY A 137 1.47 19.06 -9.88
C GLY A 137 2.59 19.99 -10.33
N GLU A 138 3.16 19.81 -11.53
CA GLU A 138 4.10 20.75 -12.18
C GLU A 138 3.40 21.78 -13.09
N ARG A 139 2.06 21.82 -13.12
CA ARG A 139 1.28 22.89 -13.77
C ARG A 139 0.31 23.52 -12.78
N GLY A 140 0.85 24.41 -11.94
CA GLY A 140 0.11 25.28 -11.04
C GLY A 140 0.95 26.47 -10.67
#